data_AF-A0A364MVW1-F1
#
_entry.id   AF-A0A364MVW1-F1
#
_cell.length_a   1.000
_cell.length_b   1.000
_cell.length_c   1.000
_cell.angle_alpha   90.00
_cell.angle_beta   90.00
_cell.angle_gamma   90.00
#
_symmetry.space_group_name_H-M   'P 1'
#
loop_
_entity.id
_entity.type
_entity.pdbx_description
1 polymer ?
#
loop_
_entity_poly.entity_id
_entity_poly.type
_entity_poly.pdbx_seq_one_letter_code
_entity_poly.pdbx_strand_id
1 'polypeptide(L)'
;MNDSELSDFLGNHGNGSSWTAKCVRGLLKADNLRDIGEGLVAKNGHKPVEFIKGAWNAWGIDKATCYAHCGRQKFPMVFDFPIFTSGVTNYLLPWLGLTAQLPYETGSIPGNFESFCLAVGSPMLSTFSLMSTALNVETTSRMFNDILRNNETTSSMKEAIQSAEYFLCFSQQSPIRLNEGELKQLFEENPEQLRDRWLPLEKGLHNTRRRYTFSLFAQTAFAVVAWVLTIVGSYITSLGQPSEALLLSSGTLWTWLIPVVLGWMAVGTQSGKDTVRHAIQGEKIRGATPLKALEARSGFKDPSMKADDALWGSVQGDEASQGPAYNYARILTYPRLRDAIVQEFRTKVKLLQDQELQPCPSSPPHPNSIHAAANGSASSRPQSMLTENQDTDPRDMNQVEANLGTPPDVTHEVYLPYMTWEDVKANSLWNRNFMTANAIAVVLQWGITGSAIVISYLTEIQRQDQVRHEQTEHVYHSDILAIYRSSGLVDSQCLHESAVNSLPRSTLFG
;
A
#
# COMPACT_ATOMS: atom_id res chain seq x y z
N MET A 1 -21.18 -31.31 -50.18
CA MET A 1 -19.74 -31.63 -50.25
C MET A 1 -19.57 -33.11 -49.95
N ASN A 2 -18.90 -33.86 -50.81
CA ASN A 2 -18.56 -35.25 -50.51
C ASN A 2 -17.25 -35.33 -49.69
N ASP A 3 -16.93 -36.49 -49.14
CA ASP A 3 -15.80 -36.66 -48.21
C ASP A 3 -14.44 -36.35 -48.86
N SER A 4 -14.27 -36.68 -50.15
CA SER A 4 -13.06 -36.35 -50.92
C SER A 4 -12.90 -34.84 -51.14
N GLU A 5 -13.97 -34.14 -51.50
CA GLU A 5 -13.96 -32.68 -51.69
C GLU A 5 -13.67 -31.93 -50.38
N LEU A 6 -14.22 -32.43 -49.28
CA LEU A 6 -13.99 -31.85 -47.96
C LEU A 6 -12.55 -32.07 -47.49
N SER A 7 -12.01 -33.27 -47.71
CA SER A 7 -10.62 -33.59 -47.38
C SER A 7 -9.65 -32.74 -48.20
N ASP A 8 -9.88 -32.57 -49.50
CA ASP A 8 -9.01 -31.74 -50.36
C ASP A 8 -9.09 -30.26 -50.00
N PHE A 9 -10.29 -29.76 -49.67
CA PHE A 9 -10.49 -28.39 -49.21
C PHE A 9 -9.78 -28.10 -47.88
N LEU A 10 -9.98 -28.95 -46.88
CA LEU A 10 -9.37 -28.78 -45.55
C LEU A 10 -7.88 -29.16 -45.53
N GLY A 11 -7.43 -30.09 -46.38
CA GLY A 11 -6.07 -30.60 -46.43
C GLY A 11 -5.03 -29.49 -46.63
N ASN A 12 -5.35 -28.50 -47.47
CA ASN A 12 -4.48 -27.34 -47.71
C ASN A 12 -4.29 -26.46 -46.47
N HIS A 13 -5.24 -26.50 -45.53
CA HIS A 13 -5.22 -25.72 -44.28
C HIS A 13 -4.68 -26.51 -43.08
N GLY A 14 -4.43 -27.81 -43.22
CA GLY A 14 -3.92 -28.68 -42.16
C GLY A 14 -2.41 -28.57 -41.92
N ASN A 15 -1.67 -27.93 -42.84
CA ASN A 15 -0.23 -27.79 -42.77
C ASN A 15 0.19 -26.60 -41.90
N GLY A 16 0.88 -26.86 -40.78
CA GLY A 16 1.40 -25.82 -39.88
C GLY A 16 1.30 -26.21 -38.40
N SER A 17 1.94 -25.44 -37.52
CA SER A 17 1.92 -25.65 -36.06
C SER A 17 0.85 -24.83 -35.33
N SER A 18 0.16 -23.93 -36.04
CA SER A 18 -0.88 -23.06 -35.50
C SER A 18 -2.07 -23.86 -34.94
N TRP A 19 -2.83 -23.23 -34.04
CA TRP A 19 -4.04 -23.85 -33.50
C TRP A 19 -5.05 -24.19 -34.61
N THR A 20 -5.19 -23.33 -35.62
CA THR A 20 -6.04 -23.56 -36.78
C THR A 20 -5.60 -24.80 -37.56
N ALA A 21 -4.31 -24.94 -37.86
CA ALA A 21 -3.79 -26.13 -38.55
C ALA A 21 -3.99 -27.42 -37.73
N LYS A 22 -3.87 -27.34 -36.39
CA LYS A 22 -4.17 -28.46 -35.48
C LYS A 22 -5.66 -28.80 -35.46
N CYS A 23 -6.53 -27.80 -35.38
CA CYS A 23 -7.99 -27.95 -35.44
C CYS A 23 -8.43 -28.57 -36.78
N VAL A 24 -7.93 -28.07 -37.90
CA VAL A 24 -8.18 -28.64 -39.24
C VAL A 24 -7.69 -30.08 -39.34
N ARG A 25 -6.52 -30.40 -38.80
CA ARG A 25 -6.05 -31.80 -38.69
C ARG A 25 -6.93 -32.66 -37.78
N GLY A 26 -7.55 -32.08 -36.75
CA GLY A 26 -8.54 -32.76 -35.91
C GLY A 26 -9.83 -33.07 -36.66
N LEU A 27 -10.30 -32.12 -37.46
CA LEU A 27 -11.46 -32.28 -38.33
C LEU A 27 -11.20 -33.37 -39.39
N LEU A 28 -10.05 -33.33 -40.07
CA LEU A 28 -9.65 -34.34 -41.06
C LEU A 28 -9.47 -35.75 -40.48
N LYS A 29 -9.30 -35.88 -39.16
CA LYS A 29 -9.17 -37.16 -38.45
C LYS A 29 -10.49 -37.69 -37.86
N ALA A 30 -11.59 -36.97 -38.02
CA ALA A 30 -12.87 -37.43 -37.51
C ALA A 30 -13.40 -38.60 -38.37
N ASP A 31 -14.03 -39.57 -37.71
CA ASP A 31 -14.56 -40.77 -38.37
C ASP A 31 -15.73 -40.47 -39.33
N ASN A 32 -16.40 -39.32 -39.19
CA ASN A 32 -17.52 -38.91 -40.02
C ASN A 32 -17.33 -37.49 -40.58
N LEU A 33 -16.78 -37.41 -41.79
CA LEU A 33 -16.55 -36.15 -42.50
C LEU A 33 -17.85 -35.44 -42.91
N ARG A 34 -18.98 -36.18 -43.03
CA ARG A 34 -20.28 -35.58 -43.35
C ARG A 34 -20.79 -34.67 -42.23
N ASP A 35 -20.63 -35.06 -40.97
CA ASP A 35 -21.04 -34.26 -39.81
C ASP A 35 -20.24 -32.95 -39.72
N ILE A 36 -18.99 -32.97 -40.19
CA ILE A 36 -18.15 -31.77 -40.30
C ILE A 36 -18.65 -30.88 -41.45
N GLY A 37 -19.01 -31.48 -42.59
CA GLY A 37 -19.60 -30.77 -43.73
C GLY A 37 -20.89 -30.05 -43.38
N GLU A 38 -21.75 -30.65 -42.54
CA GLU A 38 -22.95 -30.02 -41.98
C GLU A 38 -22.63 -28.90 -40.97
N GLY A 39 -21.48 -29.02 -40.31
CA GLY A 39 -20.91 -28.00 -39.43
C GLY A 39 -20.38 -26.76 -40.14
N LEU A 40 -20.03 -26.85 -41.42
CA LEU A 40 -19.52 -25.71 -42.20
C LEU A 40 -20.57 -24.61 -42.35
N VAL A 41 -20.16 -23.36 -42.18
CA VAL A 41 -21.02 -22.19 -42.36
C VAL A 41 -20.46 -21.27 -43.44
N ALA A 42 -21.37 -20.72 -44.25
CA ALA A 42 -21.04 -19.69 -45.23
C ALA A 42 -20.84 -18.31 -44.55
N LYS A 43 -20.35 -17.33 -45.30
CA LYS A 43 -20.08 -15.96 -44.82
C LYS A 43 -21.28 -15.31 -44.10
N ASN A 44 -22.49 -15.65 -44.53
CA ASN A 44 -23.76 -15.18 -44.01
C ASN A 44 -24.35 -16.10 -42.91
N GLY A 45 -23.57 -17.04 -42.39
CA GLY A 45 -24.00 -18.03 -41.39
C GLY A 45 -24.95 -19.11 -41.93
N HIS A 46 -25.22 -19.14 -43.24
CA HIS A 46 -26.13 -20.12 -43.82
C HIS A 46 -25.48 -21.50 -43.94
N LYS A 47 -26.34 -22.51 -43.84
CA LYS A 47 -26.03 -23.93 -43.99
C LYS A 47 -27.08 -24.58 -44.90
N PRO A 48 -26.71 -25.59 -45.71
CA PRO A 48 -25.34 -26.06 -45.98
C PRO A 48 -24.55 -25.08 -46.85
N VAL A 49 -23.22 -25.21 -46.87
CA VAL A 49 -22.37 -24.40 -47.76
C VAL A 49 -22.58 -24.78 -49.22
N GLU A 50 -22.56 -23.76 -50.10
CA GLU A 50 -22.79 -23.92 -51.53
C GLU A 50 -21.48 -23.83 -52.33
N PHE A 51 -21.44 -24.50 -53.49
CA PHE A 51 -20.34 -24.42 -54.43
C PHE A 51 -20.58 -23.29 -55.43
N ILE A 52 -19.85 -22.19 -55.30
CA ILE A 52 -20.05 -20.95 -56.06
C ILE A 52 -18.77 -20.63 -56.81
N LYS A 53 -18.85 -20.47 -58.14
CA LYS A 53 -17.73 -20.06 -59.01
C LYS A 53 -16.46 -20.93 -58.86
N GLY A 54 -16.61 -22.25 -58.71
CA GLY A 54 -15.49 -23.18 -58.63
C GLY A 54 -14.86 -23.34 -57.24
N ALA A 55 -15.44 -22.73 -56.20
CA ALA A 55 -15.00 -22.88 -54.81
C ALA A 55 -16.18 -23.07 -53.86
N TRP A 56 -15.96 -23.77 -52.75
CA TRP A 56 -16.94 -23.87 -51.66
C TRP A 56 -16.97 -22.55 -50.89
N ASN A 57 -18.16 -21.98 -50.70
CA ASN A 57 -18.34 -20.77 -49.89
C ASN A 57 -18.35 -21.10 -48.39
N ALA A 58 -17.34 -21.84 -47.91
CA ALA A 58 -17.18 -22.17 -46.50
C ALA A 58 -16.26 -21.14 -45.84
N TRP A 59 -16.78 -20.46 -44.82
CA TRP A 59 -16.06 -19.40 -44.09
C TRP A 59 -15.79 -19.77 -42.63
N GLY A 60 -16.55 -20.73 -42.10
CA GLY A 60 -16.52 -21.09 -40.70
C GLY A 60 -16.92 -22.53 -40.46
N ILE A 61 -16.77 -22.94 -39.20
CA ILE A 61 -17.51 -24.07 -38.61
C ILE A 61 -18.45 -23.49 -37.55
N ASP A 62 -19.57 -24.16 -37.31
CA ASP A 62 -20.45 -23.78 -36.22
C ASP A 62 -19.82 -24.05 -34.84
N LYS A 63 -20.48 -23.54 -33.80
CA LYS A 63 -20.03 -23.66 -32.42
C LYS A 63 -20.02 -25.12 -31.92
N ALA A 64 -20.97 -25.94 -32.36
CA ALA A 64 -21.09 -27.33 -31.92
C ALA A 64 -19.92 -28.16 -32.46
N THR A 65 -19.64 -28.05 -33.76
CA THR A 65 -18.51 -28.67 -34.45
C THR A 65 -17.17 -28.12 -33.92
N CYS A 66 -17.05 -26.80 -33.66
CA CYS A 66 -15.82 -26.24 -33.08
C CYS A 66 -15.52 -26.84 -31.68
N TYR A 67 -16.52 -26.99 -30.80
CA TYR A 67 -16.26 -27.60 -29.49
C TYR A 67 -16.04 -29.11 -29.55
N ALA A 68 -16.76 -29.83 -30.40
CA ALA A 68 -16.64 -31.28 -30.53
C ALA A 68 -15.24 -31.71 -31.01
N HIS A 69 -14.67 -30.96 -31.96
CA HIS A 69 -13.41 -31.35 -32.61
C HIS A 69 -12.22 -30.47 -32.23
N CYS A 70 -12.45 -29.19 -31.93
CA CYS A 70 -11.40 -28.21 -31.65
C CYS A 70 -11.43 -27.65 -30.22
N GLY A 71 -12.30 -28.17 -29.35
CA GLY A 71 -12.35 -27.76 -27.95
C GLY A 71 -11.01 -27.93 -27.23
N ARG A 72 -10.79 -27.11 -26.19
CA ARG A 72 -9.59 -27.17 -25.32
C ARG A 72 -9.32 -28.54 -24.70
N GLN A 73 -10.32 -29.41 -24.63
CA GLN A 73 -10.19 -30.79 -24.15
C GLN A 73 -9.50 -31.72 -25.15
N LYS A 74 -9.58 -31.43 -26.46
CA LYS A 74 -8.98 -32.22 -27.55
C LYS A 74 -7.58 -31.70 -27.92
N PHE A 75 -7.38 -30.40 -27.80
CA PHE A 75 -6.09 -29.74 -27.95
C PHE A 75 -5.74 -29.05 -26.63
N PRO A 76 -5.04 -29.71 -25.69
CA PRO A 76 -4.53 -29.02 -24.53
C PRO A 76 -3.65 -27.87 -25.04
N MET A 77 -3.85 -26.65 -24.52
CA MET A 77 -2.93 -25.55 -24.78
C MET A 77 -1.53 -26.06 -24.44
N VAL A 78 -0.71 -26.28 -25.47
CA VAL A 78 0.66 -26.73 -25.25
C VAL A 78 1.35 -25.56 -24.61
N PHE A 79 1.70 -25.71 -23.34
CA PHE A 79 2.51 -24.75 -22.63
C PHE A 79 3.82 -24.58 -23.40
N ASP A 80 3.98 -23.42 -24.02
CA ASP A 80 5.19 -23.05 -24.72
C ASP A 80 6.16 -22.47 -23.69
N PHE A 81 7.04 -23.33 -23.17
CA PHE A 81 8.04 -22.93 -22.18
C PHE A 81 8.93 -21.79 -22.68
N PRO A 82 9.44 -21.77 -23.93
CA PRO A 82 10.15 -20.62 -24.48
C PRO A 82 9.38 -19.28 -24.37
N ILE A 83 8.10 -19.25 -24.75
CA ILE A 83 7.27 -18.04 -24.63
C ILE A 83 7.09 -17.66 -23.17
N PHE A 84 6.79 -18.63 -22.30
CA PHE A 84 6.65 -18.40 -20.86
C PHE A 84 7.95 -17.87 -20.23
N THR A 85 9.09 -18.50 -20.50
CA THR A 85 10.40 -18.12 -19.96
C THR A 85 10.83 -16.74 -20.47
N SER A 86 10.62 -16.44 -21.75
CA SER A 86 10.80 -15.10 -22.29
C SER A 86 9.91 -14.09 -21.57
N GLY A 87 8.64 -14.43 -21.34
CA GLY A 87 7.70 -13.66 -20.53
C GLY A 87 8.17 -13.40 -19.09
N VAL A 88 8.66 -14.43 -18.40
CA VAL A 88 9.13 -14.27 -17.02
C VAL A 88 10.40 -13.42 -16.96
N THR A 89 11.36 -13.68 -17.84
CA THR A 89 12.68 -13.03 -17.83
C THR A 89 12.62 -11.55 -18.22
N ASN A 90 11.79 -11.20 -19.19
CA ASN A 90 11.69 -9.82 -19.67
C ASN A 90 10.68 -8.97 -18.88
N TYR A 91 9.64 -9.59 -18.28
CA TYR A 91 8.49 -8.85 -17.74
C TYR A 91 8.25 -9.01 -16.25
N LEU A 92 8.88 -9.97 -15.59
CA LEU A 92 8.75 -10.19 -14.15
C LEU A 92 10.07 -9.98 -13.43
N LEU A 93 11.15 -10.55 -13.96
CA LEU A 93 12.45 -10.59 -13.30
C LEU A 93 13.04 -9.19 -12.97
N PRO A 94 12.96 -8.19 -13.87
CA PRO A 94 13.43 -6.83 -13.54
C PRO A 94 12.66 -6.21 -12.36
N TRP A 95 11.35 -6.50 -12.27
CA TRP A 95 10.47 -5.97 -11.23
C TRP A 95 10.60 -6.71 -9.90
N LEU A 96 10.84 -8.03 -9.92
CA LEU A 96 11.19 -8.79 -8.72
C LEU A 96 12.44 -8.24 -8.04
N GLY A 97 13.42 -7.76 -8.81
CA GLY A 97 14.58 -7.04 -8.27
C GLY A 97 14.17 -5.84 -7.42
N LEU A 98 13.21 -5.04 -7.87
CA LEU A 98 12.68 -3.89 -7.13
C LEU A 98 11.91 -4.29 -5.87
N THR A 99 11.23 -5.45 -5.88
CA THR A 99 10.55 -5.93 -4.66
C THR A 99 11.55 -6.17 -3.54
N ALA A 100 12.74 -6.68 -3.82
CA ALA A 100 13.78 -6.86 -2.80
C ALA A 100 14.22 -5.55 -2.12
N GLN A 101 13.92 -4.39 -2.72
CA GLN A 101 14.19 -3.08 -2.13
C GLN A 101 13.08 -2.59 -1.19
N LEU A 102 11.93 -3.27 -1.13
CA LEU A 102 10.86 -2.90 -0.21
C LEU A 102 11.32 -3.12 1.26
N PRO A 103 10.96 -2.21 2.16
CA PRO A 103 11.23 -2.36 3.58
C PRO A 103 10.19 -3.29 4.22
N TYR A 104 10.57 -4.55 4.50
CA TYR A 104 9.66 -5.51 5.14
C TYR A 104 9.67 -5.42 6.67
N GLU A 105 10.87 -5.50 7.28
CA GLU A 105 11.18 -5.17 8.68
C GLU A 105 10.25 -5.75 9.76
N THR A 106 9.64 -6.91 9.50
CA THR A 106 8.68 -7.55 10.42
C THR A 106 9.33 -8.30 11.59
N GLY A 107 10.64 -8.50 11.52
CA GLY A 107 11.41 -9.22 12.52
C GLY A 107 11.41 -10.75 12.41
N SER A 108 10.57 -11.32 11.53
CA SER A 108 10.48 -12.77 11.27
C SER A 108 10.48 -13.09 9.77
N ILE A 109 10.88 -14.30 9.38
CA ILE A 109 10.84 -14.74 7.97
C ILE A 109 9.39 -14.84 7.47
N PRO A 110 8.44 -15.47 8.21
CA PRO A 110 7.05 -15.53 7.79
C PRO A 110 6.41 -14.15 7.65
N GLY A 111 6.67 -13.24 8.61
CA GLY A 111 6.18 -11.86 8.52
C GLY A 111 6.76 -11.11 7.32
N ASN A 112 8.04 -11.29 6.98
CA ASN A 112 8.62 -10.64 5.81
C ASN A 112 7.99 -11.16 4.51
N PHE A 113 7.66 -12.44 4.45
CA PHE A 113 6.95 -13.02 3.32
C PHE A 113 5.50 -12.52 3.24
N GLU A 114 4.81 -12.41 4.36
CA GLU A 114 3.46 -11.82 4.40
C GLU A 114 3.47 -10.35 3.99
N SER A 115 4.41 -9.57 4.52
CA SER A 115 4.65 -8.18 4.13
C SER A 115 4.98 -8.04 2.64
N PHE A 116 5.74 -8.99 2.07
CA PHE A 116 5.93 -9.09 0.61
C PHE A 116 4.61 -9.34 -0.12
N CYS A 117 3.81 -10.32 0.32
CA CYS A 117 2.53 -10.65 -0.28
C CYS A 117 1.53 -9.50 -0.19
N LEU A 118 1.46 -8.80 0.94
CA LEU A 118 0.62 -7.62 1.12
C LEU A 118 1.10 -6.48 0.23
N ALA A 119 2.41 -6.25 0.19
CA ALA A 119 2.96 -5.14 -0.57
C ALA A 119 2.77 -5.35 -2.08
N VAL A 120 3.12 -6.53 -2.60
CA VAL A 120 3.09 -6.88 -4.02
C VAL A 120 1.68 -7.26 -4.49
N GLY A 121 0.92 -7.96 -3.66
CA GLY A 121 -0.42 -8.46 -3.99
C GLY A 121 -1.48 -7.37 -4.07
N SER A 122 -1.26 -6.22 -3.43
CA SER A 122 -2.18 -5.07 -3.47
C SER A 122 -1.42 -3.75 -3.62
N PRO A 123 -1.25 -3.26 -4.87
CA PRO A 123 -0.63 -1.96 -5.11
C PRO A 123 -1.40 -0.82 -4.44
N MET A 124 -2.73 -0.93 -4.38
CA MET A 124 -3.60 0.00 -3.66
C MET A 124 -3.26 0.05 -2.17
N LEU A 125 -3.16 -1.10 -1.48
CA LEU A 125 -2.84 -1.16 -0.06
C LEU A 125 -1.43 -0.61 0.22
N SER A 126 -0.44 -1.00 -0.59
CA SER A 126 0.92 -0.48 -0.52
C SER A 126 0.98 1.04 -0.64
N THR A 127 0.27 1.57 -1.64
CA THR A 127 0.25 3.02 -1.92
C THR A 127 -0.48 3.77 -0.82
N PHE A 128 -1.59 3.22 -0.34
CA PHE A 128 -2.33 3.79 0.79
C PHE A 128 -1.48 3.83 2.05
N SER A 129 -0.80 2.73 2.39
CA SER A 129 0.09 2.63 3.55
C SER A 129 1.23 3.65 3.46
N LEU A 130 1.86 3.76 2.28
CA LEU A 130 2.90 4.76 1.99
C LEU A 130 2.39 6.19 2.15
N MET A 131 1.29 6.53 1.47
CA MET A 131 0.76 7.90 1.45
C MET A 131 0.22 8.32 2.82
N SER A 132 -0.44 7.41 3.54
CA SER A 132 -0.84 7.65 4.93
C SER A 132 0.38 7.97 5.80
N THR A 133 1.47 7.22 5.65
CA THR A 133 2.72 7.47 6.39
C THR A 133 3.33 8.83 6.03
N ALA A 134 3.39 9.18 4.75
CA ALA A 134 3.94 10.45 4.28
C ALA A 134 3.13 11.66 4.79
N LEU A 135 1.79 11.59 4.70
CA LEU A 135 0.89 12.64 5.19
C LEU A 135 0.92 12.77 6.71
N ASN A 136 1.11 11.66 7.41
CA ASN A 136 1.33 11.66 8.86
C ASN A 136 2.64 12.37 9.23
N VAL A 137 3.75 12.10 8.54
CA VAL A 137 5.02 12.84 8.73
C VAL A 137 4.81 14.34 8.53
N GLU A 138 4.19 14.71 7.41
CA GLU A 138 3.93 16.11 7.07
C GLU A 138 3.07 16.80 8.14
N THR A 139 2.02 16.12 8.61
CA THR A 139 1.10 16.63 9.63
C THR A 139 1.79 16.80 10.98
N THR A 140 2.52 15.78 11.44
CA THR A 140 3.31 15.83 12.67
C THR A 140 4.29 16.99 12.63
N SER A 141 5.04 17.12 11.52
CA SER A 141 6.01 18.19 11.35
C SER A 141 5.35 19.56 11.42
N ARG A 142 4.20 19.76 10.75
CA ARG A 142 3.45 21.03 10.82
C ARG A 142 3.01 21.37 12.24
N MET A 143 2.53 20.40 13.01
CA MET A 143 2.05 20.62 14.37
C MET A 143 3.18 21.05 15.33
N PHE A 144 4.37 20.44 15.23
CA PHE A 144 5.52 20.85 16.02
C PHE A 144 6.10 22.19 15.57
N ASN A 145 6.18 22.43 14.26
CA ASN A 145 6.60 23.73 13.73
C ASN A 145 5.66 24.87 14.16
N ASP A 146 4.36 24.61 14.30
CA ASP A 146 3.39 25.56 14.83
C ASP A 146 3.69 25.91 16.30
N ILE A 147 4.05 24.91 17.14
CA ILE A 147 4.50 25.16 18.51
C ILE A 147 5.74 26.05 18.51
N LEU A 148 6.75 25.75 17.69
CA LEU A 148 8.01 26.48 17.66
C LEU A 148 7.89 27.90 17.09
N ARG A 149 6.94 28.15 16.18
CA ARG A 149 6.75 29.46 15.56
C ARG A 149 5.97 30.42 16.45
N ASN A 150 4.98 29.92 17.18
CA ASN A 150 4.07 30.76 17.95
C ASN A 150 4.58 31.06 19.36
N ASN A 151 5.68 30.44 19.78
CA ASN A 151 6.17 30.49 21.15
C ASN A 151 7.67 30.78 21.20
N GLU A 152 8.06 31.77 21.99
CA GLU A 152 9.45 31.87 22.43
C GLU A 152 9.75 30.69 23.35
N THR A 153 10.73 29.87 22.97
CA THR A 153 11.10 28.64 23.67
C THR A 153 12.59 28.63 23.95
N THR A 154 12.97 28.08 25.10
CA THR A 154 14.38 27.90 25.45
C THR A 154 15.06 26.94 24.47
N SER A 155 16.39 27.05 24.30
CA SER A 155 17.15 26.16 23.40
C SER A 155 16.92 24.69 23.72
N SER A 156 16.91 24.33 25.01
CA SER A 156 16.67 22.96 25.46
C SER A 156 15.26 22.46 25.12
N MET A 157 14.24 23.29 25.29
CA MET A 157 12.86 22.94 24.91
C MET A 157 12.73 22.77 23.40
N LYS A 158 13.35 23.65 22.62
CA LYS A 158 13.37 23.57 21.16
C LYS A 158 14.00 22.26 20.67
N GLU A 159 15.15 21.88 21.25
CA GLU A 159 15.81 20.61 20.93
C GLU A 159 14.95 19.40 21.31
N ALA A 160 14.26 19.44 22.47
CA ALA A 160 13.34 18.38 22.88
C ALA A 160 12.17 18.23 21.89
N ILE A 161 11.57 19.35 21.47
CA ILE A 161 10.49 19.39 20.48
C ILE A 161 10.95 18.79 19.14
N GLN A 162 12.12 19.20 18.65
CA GLN A 162 12.67 18.69 17.39
C GLN A 162 13.00 17.20 17.47
N SER A 163 13.55 16.74 18.61
CA SER A 163 13.84 15.33 18.85
C SER A 163 12.55 14.49 18.86
N ALA A 164 11.49 14.98 19.49
CA ALA A 164 10.18 14.32 19.55
C ALA A 164 9.48 14.31 18.18
N GLU A 165 9.53 15.41 17.43
CA GLU A 165 9.06 15.50 16.04
C GLU A 165 9.74 14.43 15.18
N TYR A 166 11.07 14.38 15.22
CA TYR A 166 11.85 13.39 14.47
C TYR A 166 11.46 11.97 14.87
N PHE A 167 11.44 11.67 16.18
CA PHE A 167 11.05 10.36 16.68
C PHE A 167 9.66 9.95 16.17
N LEU A 168 8.66 10.82 16.30
CA LEU A 168 7.29 10.50 15.88
C LEU A 168 7.18 10.29 14.38
N CYS A 169 7.88 11.09 13.56
CA CYS A 169 7.84 10.93 12.10
C CYS A 169 8.40 9.57 11.67
N PHE A 170 9.51 9.13 12.29
CA PHE A 170 10.28 7.97 11.84
C PHE A 170 10.03 6.66 12.60
N SER A 171 9.17 6.69 13.63
CA SER A 171 8.80 5.51 14.42
C SER A 171 7.49 4.84 14.01
N GLN A 172 6.79 5.38 12.99
CA GLN A 172 5.47 4.91 12.50
C GLN A 172 5.41 3.42 12.15
N GLN A 173 6.54 2.82 11.76
CA GLN A 173 6.65 1.40 11.42
C GLN A 173 6.57 0.45 12.62
N SER A 174 6.53 0.97 13.84
CA SER A 174 6.43 0.18 15.06
C SER A 174 5.15 0.56 15.81
N PRO A 175 4.42 -0.42 16.38
CA PRO A 175 3.31 -0.10 17.26
C PRO A 175 3.86 0.52 18.55
N ILE A 176 3.48 1.76 18.83
CA ILE A 176 3.88 2.48 20.05
C ILE A 176 2.64 2.79 20.87
N ARG A 177 2.76 2.58 22.19
CA ARG A 177 1.75 2.93 23.18
C ARG A 177 2.30 3.91 24.21
N LEU A 178 1.38 4.66 24.80
CA LEU A 178 1.65 5.62 25.86
C LEU A 178 1.30 5.00 27.21
N ASN A 179 2.20 5.18 28.17
CA ASN A 179 1.89 5.02 29.58
C ASN A 179 1.60 6.41 30.17
N GLU A 180 0.33 6.69 30.46
CA GLU A 180 -0.15 8.01 30.88
C GLU A 180 0.54 8.56 32.13
N GLY A 181 0.73 7.72 33.16
CA GLY A 181 1.33 8.17 34.42
C GLY A 181 2.79 8.58 34.21
N GLU A 182 3.54 7.76 33.48
CA GLU A 182 4.94 8.01 33.13
C GLU A 182 5.08 9.17 32.13
N LEU A 183 4.10 9.36 31.22
CA LEU A 183 4.07 10.49 30.29
C LEU A 183 3.89 11.80 31.03
N LYS A 184 2.91 11.89 31.94
CA LYS A 184 2.72 13.11 32.74
C LYS A 184 3.95 13.42 33.58
N GLN A 185 4.52 12.40 34.23
CA GLN A 185 5.77 12.53 34.98
C GLN A 185 6.92 13.05 34.11
N LEU A 186 7.06 12.54 32.87
CA LEU A 186 8.07 13.02 31.92
C LEU A 186 7.90 14.51 31.60
N PHE A 187 6.67 15.00 31.43
CA PHE A 187 6.40 16.41 31.13
C PHE A 187 6.39 17.31 32.37
N GLU A 188 6.36 16.76 33.59
CA GLU A 188 6.61 17.52 34.82
C GLU A 188 8.09 17.91 34.97
N GLU A 189 9.02 17.15 34.38
CA GLU A 189 10.47 17.40 34.41
C GLU A 189 10.87 18.77 33.82
N ASN A 190 12.09 19.22 34.15
CA ASN A 190 12.65 20.47 33.61
C ASN A 190 12.97 20.33 32.11
N PRO A 191 13.01 21.43 31.32
CA PRO A 191 13.27 21.39 29.88
C PRO A 191 14.58 20.69 29.49
N GLU A 192 15.63 20.76 30.31
CA GLU A 192 16.91 20.07 30.07
C GLU A 192 16.79 18.55 30.22
N GLN A 193 16.10 18.09 31.27
CA GLN A 193 15.87 16.66 31.47
C GLN A 193 14.98 16.10 30.37
N LEU A 194 13.92 16.82 30.01
CA LEU A 194 13.05 16.44 28.90
C LEU A 194 13.85 16.28 27.59
N ARG A 195 14.73 17.22 27.28
CA ARG A 195 15.66 17.12 26.14
C ARG A 195 16.53 15.86 26.24
N ASP A 196 17.13 15.60 27.39
CA ASP A 196 18.03 14.45 27.58
C ASP A 196 17.29 13.10 27.46
N ARG A 197 15.95 13.09 27.63
CA ARG A 197 15.10 11.92 27.35
C ARG A 197 14.79 11.75 25.86
N TRP A 198 14.49 12.83 25.13
CA TRP A 198 14.11 12.77 23.72
C TRP A 198 15.29 12.69 22.75
N LEU A 199 16.42 13.34 23.06
CA LEU A 199 17.59 13.39 22.18
C LEU A 199 18.20 12.01 21.87
N PRO A 200 18.29 11.06 22.81
CA PRO A 200 18.75 9.70 22.50
C PRO A 200 17.83 8.97 21.51
N LEU A 201 16.52 9.20 21.56
CA LEU A 201 15.56 8.58 20.64
C LEU A 201 15.80 9.03 19.20
N GLU A 202 16.00 10.34 19.00
CA GLU A 202 16.38 10.91 17.72
C GLU A 202 17.68 10.29 17.20
N LYS A 203 18.75 10.32 18.01
CA LYS A 203 20.06 9.78 17.63
C LYS A 203 19.99 8.28 17.28
N GLY A 204 19.20 7.52 18.03
CA GLY A 204 19.00 6.09 17.80
C GLY A 204 18.37 5.82 16.42
N LEU A 205 17.30 6.54 16.08
CA LEU A 205 16.61 6.43 14.80
C LEU A 205 17.39 7.02 13.63
N HIS A 206 18.12 8.12 13.86
CA HIS A 206 18.94 8.72 12.82
C HIS A 206 20.04 7.77 12.32
N ASN A 207 20.68 7.06 13.25
CA ASN A 207 21.74 6.10 12.94
C ASN A 207 21.25 4.84 12.21
N THR A 208 19.97 4.53 12.34
CA THR A 208 19.34 3.31 11.81
C THR A 208 18.42 3.60 10.63
N ARG A 209 18.36 4.86 10.18
CA ARG A 209 17.63 5.25 8.99
C ARG A 209 18.20 4.57 7.75
N ARG A 210 17.31 3.99 6.93
CA ARG A 210 17.69 3.39 5.65
C ARG A 210 18.20 4.47 4.70
N ARG A 211 19.44 4.28 4.21
CA ARG A 211 20.07 5.18 3.24
C ARG A 211 19.80 4.71 1.82
N TYR A 212 19.80 5.64 0.88
CA TYR A 212 19.80 5.31 -0.54
C TYR A 212 21.00 4.43 -0.87
N THR A 213 20.75 3.26 -1.45
CA THR A 213 21.80 2.34 -1.88
C THR A 213 22.06 2.52 -3.37
N PHE A 214 23.31 2.34 -3.81
CA PHE A 214 23.61 2.33 -5.25
C PHE A 214 22.85 1.20 -5.98
N SER A 215 22.65 0.07 -5.30
CA SER A 215 21.89 -1.08 -5.80
C SER A 215 20.45 -0.70 -6.17
N LEU A 216 19.77 0.10 -5.35
CA LEU A 216 18.43 0.60 -5.66
C LEU A 216 18.44 1.39 -6.98
N PHE A 217 19.33 2.36 -7.13
CA PHE A 217 19.41 3.17 -8.35
C PHE A 217 19.71 2.33 -9.58
N ALA A 218 20.67 1.41 -9.47
CA ALA A 218 21.01 0.51 -10.57
C ALA A 218 19.81 -0.36 -10.97
N GLN A 219 19.15 -1.00 -10.01
CA GLN A 219 17.98 -1.85 -10.28
C GLN A 219 16.81 -1.06 -10.88
N THR A 220 16.51 0.13 -10.37
CA THR A 220 15.48 1.00 -10.96
C THR A 220 15.85 1.42 -12.37
N ALA A 221 17.10 1.83 -12.62
CA ALA A 221 17.56 2.20 -13.96
C ALA A 221 17.46 1.02 -14.94
N PHE A 222 17.90 -0.18 -14.55
CA PHE A 222 17.79 -1.38 -15.38
C PHE A 222 16.33 -1.75 -15.67
N ALA A 223 15.43 -1.67 -14.69
CA ALA A 223 14.01 -1.93 -14.90
C ALA A 223 13.39 -0.93 -15.90
N VAL A 224 13.69 0.36 -15.76
CA VAL A 224 13.23 1.41 -16.69
C VAL A 224 13.79 1.20 -18.10
N VAL A 225 15.09 0.95 -18.23
CA VAL A 225 15.73 0.72 -19.54
C VAL A 225 15.15 -0.53 -20.20
N ALA A 226 14.99 -1.64 -19.47
CA ALA A 226 14.39 -2.85 -19.99
C ALA A 226 12.95 -2.62 -20.47
N TRP A 227 12.15 -1.87 -19.69
CA TRP A 227 10.78 -1.52 -20.07
C TRP A 227 10.73 -0.63 -21.33
N VAL A 228 11.60 0.39 -21.43
CA VAL A 228 11.67 1.25 -22.63
C VAL A 228 12.11 0.46 -23.86
N LEU A 229 13.14 -0.38 -23.74
CA LEU A 229 13.60 -1.25 -24.84
C LEU A 229 12.51 -2.22 -25.28
N THR A 230 11.69 -2.70 -24.34
CA THR A 230 10.54 -3.56 -24.62
C THR A 230 9.47 -2.84 -25.42
N ILE A 231 9.15 -1.59 -25.05
CA ILE A 231 8.23 -0.74 -25.82
C ILE A 231 8.76 -0.54 -27.24
N VAL A 232 10.01 -0.13 -27.37
CA VAL A 232 10.64 0.14 -28.67
C VAL A 232 10.69 -1.12 -29.53
N GLY A 233 11.05 -2.26 -28.94
CA GLY A 233 11.05 -3.56 -29.59
C GLY A 233 9.67 -3.91 -30.15
N SER A 234 8.63 -3.79 -29.31
CA SER A 234 7.23 -4.06 -29.70
C SER A 234 6.77 -3.17 -30.86
N TYR A 235 7.13 -1.88 -30.87
CA TYR A 235 6.82 -0.97 -31.98
C TYR A 235 7.54 -1.35 -33.29
N ILE A 236 8.77 -1.87 -33.21
CA ILE A 236 9.57 -2.24 -34.39
C ILE A 236 9.14 -3.58 -34.97
N THR A 237 8.82 -4.57 -34.13
CA THR A 237 8.65 -5.96 -34.57
C THR A 237 7.24 -6.30 -35.05
N SER A 238 6.17 -5.70 -34.52
CA SER A 238 4.81 -5.95 -35.02
C SER A 238 3.75 -5.03 -34.41
N LEU A 239 3.22 -4.09 -35.21
CA LEU A 239 1.88 -3.56 -34.96
C LEU A 239 0.87 -4.70 -35.24
N GLY A 240 0.23 -5.23 -34.19
CA GLY A 240 -0.93 -6.13 -34.33
C GLY A 240 -0.76 -7.58 -33.82
N GLN A 241 0.40 -8.00 -33.30
CA GLN A 241 0.53 -9.35 -32.73
C GLN A 241 0.04 -9.42 -31.27
N PRO A 242 -0.90 -10.34 -30.93
CA PRO A 242 -1.45 -10.47 -29.58
C PRO A 242 -0.41 -10.81 -28.50
N SER A 243 0.65 -11.54 -28.86
CA SER A 243 1.75 -11.87 -27.95
C SER A 243 2.48 -10.62 -27.48
N GLU A 244 2.78 -9.69 -28.39
CA GLU A 244 3.51 -8.45 -28.09
C GLU A 244 2.70 -7.50 -27.21
N ALA A 245 1.39 -7.42 -27.42
CA ALA A 245 0.51 -6.62 -26.58
C ALA A 245 0.32 -7.20 -25.16
N LEU A 246 0.21 -8.53 -25.04
CA LEU A 246 0.18 -9.20 -23.74
C LEU A 246 1.49 -8.95 -22.98
N LEU A 247 2.61 -9.00 -23.69
CA LEU A 247 3.92 -8.63 -23.20
C LEU A 247 3.93 -7.18 -22.69
N LEU A 248 3.53 -6.21 -23.51
CA LEU A 248 3.50 -4.78 -23.15
C LEU A 248 2.59 -4.49 -21.94
N SER A 249 1.41 -5.12 -21.91
CA SER A 249 0.45 -5.02 -20.81
C SER A 249 1.03 -5.58 -19.51
N SER A 250 1.69 -6.73 -19.56
CA SER A 250 2.31 -7.36 -18.39
C SER A 250 3.45 -6.53 -17.80
N GLY A 251 4.31 -5.94 -18.64
CA GLY A 251 5.40 -5.06 -18.16
C GLY A 251 4.89 -3.75 -17.56
N THR A 252 3.83 -3.19 -18.14
CA THR A 252 3.19 -1.96 -17.64
C THR A 252 2.54 -2.17 -16.27
N LEU A 253 2.01 -3.37 -16.01
CA LEU A 253 1.40 -3.75 -14.73
C LEU A 253 2.34 -3.57 -13.53
N TRP A 254 3.66 -3.64 -13.71
CA TRP A 254 4.63 -3.58 -12.60
C TRP A 254 5.23 -2.20 -12.36
N THR A 255 4.95 -1.24 -13.24
CA THR A 255 5.54 0.11 -13.19
C THR A 255 5.22 0.86 -11.89
N TRP A 256 4.14 0.52 -11.18
CA TRP A 256 3.76 1.10 -9.89
C TRP A 256 4.81 0.85 -8.80
N LEU A 257 5.63 -0.20 -8.94
CA LEU A 257 6.67 -0.50 -7.96
C LEU A 257 7.69 0.63 -7.86
N ILE A 258 7.94 1.37 -8.95
CA ILE A 258 8.91 2.48 -8.97
C ILE A 258 8.49 3.58 -7.97
N PRO A 259 7.34 4.24 -8.11
CA PRO A 259 6.93 5.27 -7.16
C PRO A 259 6.74 4.73 -5.74
N VAL A 260 6.31 3.47 -5.56
CA VAL A 260 6.17 2.88 -4.22
C VAL A 260 7.52 2.68 -3.53
N VAL A 261 8.48 2.05 -4.21
CA VAL A 261 9.83 1.82 -3.65
C VAL A 261 10.53 3.16 -3.37
N LEU A 262 10.49 4.09 -4.34
CA LEU A 262 11.10 5.42 -4.14
C LEU A 262 10.39 6.21 -3.03
N GLY A 263 9.07 6.11 -2.92
CA GLY A 263 8.31 6.75 -1.87
C GLY A 263 8.70 6.26 -0.48
N TRP A 264 8.86 4.94 -0.29
CA TRP A 264 9.30 4.40 1.00
C TRP A 264 10.72 4.85 1.38
N MET A 265 11.59 5.03 0.39
CA MET A 265 12.93 5.58 0.60
C MET A 265 12.89 7.08 0.94
N ALA A 266 11.99 7.84 0.31
CA ALA A 266 11.79 9.25 0.58
C ALA A 266 11.23 9.50 1.99
N VAL A 267 10.22 8.72 2.39
CA VAL A 267 9.63 8.78 3.75
C VAL A 267 10.64 8.39 4.83
N GLY A 268 11.65 7.58 4.51
CA GLY A 268 12.78 7.30 5.40
C GLY A 268 12.48 6.24 6.45
N THR A 269 12.19 5.03 6.01
CA THR A 269 12.02 3.85 6.88
C THR A 269 13.33 3.50 7.63
N GLN A 270 13.22 2.77 8.74
CA GLN A 270 14.42 2.26 9.43
C GLN A 270 15.06 1.15 8.60
N SER A 271 16.24 0.69 9.00
CA SER A 271 16.99 -0.34 8.28
C SER A 271 16.95 -1.71 8.97
N GLY A 272 16.29 -1.83 10.11
CA GLY A 272 16.38 -3.01 10.96
C GLY A 272 15.20 -3.17 11.91
N LYS A 273 14.89 -4.44 12.22
CA LYS A 273 13.87 -4.83 13.19
C LYS A 273 14.18 -4.29 14.58
N ASP A 274 13.13 -4.06 15.37
CA ASP A 274 13.20 -3.61 16.76
C ASP A 274 13.99 -2.32 16.98
N THR A 275 14.31 -1.58 15.92
CA THR A 275 15.09 -0.34 16.01
C THR A 275 14.40 0.70 16.88
N VAL A 276 13.09 0.88 16.69
CA VAL A 276 12.26 1.78 17.49
C VAL A 276 12.22 1.31 18.94
N ARG A 277 12.08 0.00 19.16
CA ARG A 277 12.06 -0.61 20.49
C ARG A 277 13.38 -0.41 21.23
N HIS A 278 14.51 -0.67 20.58
CA HIS A 278 15.84 -0.46 21.14
C HIS A 278 16.11 1.03 21.42
N ALA A 279 15.57 1.93 20.60
CA ALA A 279 15.66 3.38 20.86
C ALA A 279 14.88 3.77 22.12
N ILE A 280 13.66 3.26 22.29
CA ILE A 280 12.83 3.49 23.50
C ILE A 280 13.48 2.90 24.76
N GLN A 281 14.07 1.70 24.65
CA GLN A 281 14.71 1.01 25.77
C GLN A 281 16.11 1.56 26.12
N GLY A 282 16.67 2.46 25.30
CA GLY A 282 18.00 3.04 25.52
C GLY A 282 19.17 2.07 25.29
N GLU A 283 18.92 0.86 24.79
CA GLU A 283 19.93 -0.23 24.74
C GLU A 283 21.14 0.08 23.85
N LYS A 284 20.96 0.89 22.80
CA LYS A 284 22.04 1.20 21.84
C LYS A 284 22.89 2.43 22.19
N ILE A 285 22.46 3.26 23.15
CA ILE A 285 23.18 4.48 23.53
C ILE A 285 23.64 4.31 24.98
N ARG A 286 24.95 4.08 25.17
CA ARG A 286 25.55 3.92 26.52
C ARG A 286 25.14 5.11 27.40
N GLY A 287 24.37 4.83 28.46
CA GLY A 287 23.94 5.83 29.45
C GLY A 287 22.57 6.46 29.20
N ALA A 288 21.86 6.13 28.12
CA ALA A 288 20.50 6.60 27.91
C ALA A 288 19.53 5.81 28.82
N THR A 289 18.76 6.52 29.64
CA THR A 289 17.71 5.91 30.45
C THR A 289 16.49 5.58 29.60
N PRO A 290 15.87 4.39 29.79
CA PRO A 290 14.71 3.99 29.01
C PRO A 290 13.55 4.96 29.23
N LEU A 291 12.84 5.29 28.14
CA LEU A 291 11.67 6.16 28.20
C LEU A 291 10.43 5.33 28.53
N LYS A 292 10.16 5.15 29.83
CA LYS A 292 9.02 4.36 30.33
C LYS A 292 7.64 4.86 29.90
N ALA A 293 7.55 6.13 29.50
CA ALA A 293 6.34 6.74 28.94
C ALA A 293 5.92 6.12 27.59
N LEU A 294 6.86 5.51 26.86
CA LEU A 294 6.61 4.87 25.57
C LEU A 294 6.88 3.37 25.66
N GLU A 295 6.01 2.57 25.04
CA GLU A 295 6.23 1.13 24.90
C GLU A 295 6.02 0.69 23.45
N ALA A 296 6.99 -0.01 22.87
CA ALA A 296 6.89 -0.58 21.53
C ALA A 296 6.09 -1.91 21.55
N ARG A 297 4.77 -1.81 21.79
CA ARG A 297 3.83 -2.93 21.82
C ARG A 297 2.51 -2.58 21.15
N SER A 298 1.79 -3.59 20.71
CA SER A 298 0.42 -3.54 20.18
C SER A 298 -0.59 -4.16 21.16
N GLY A 299 -1.89 -3.84 20.99
CA GLY A 299 -3.00 -4.50 21.69
C GLY A 299 -3.66 -3.72 22.84
N PHE A 300 -4.69 -4.29 23.46
CA PHE A 300 -5.45 -3.65 24.55
C PHE A 300 -4.60 -3.50 25.84
N LYS A 301 -4.86 -2.44 26.62
CA LYS A 301 -4.08 -2.03 27.81
C LYS A 301 -4.18 -3.03 28.96
N ASP A 302 -5.10 -3.98 28.92
CA ASP A 302 -5.34 -4.91 30.01
C ASP A 302 -4.51 -6.20 29.83
N PRO A 303 -3.42 -6.41 30.60
CA PRO A 303 -2.63 -7.63 30.54
C PRO A 303 -3.42 -8.88 30.99
N SER A 304 -4.59 -8.70 31.62
CA SER A 304 -5.49 -9.80 31.99
C SER A 304 -6.29 -10.34 30.80
N MET A 305 -6.47 -9.52 29.76
CA MET A 305 -7.20 -9.89 28.54
C MET A 305 -6.20 -10.25 27.44
N LYS A 306 -5.41 -11.30 27.70
CA LYS A 306 -4.75 -12.04 26.63
C LYS A 306 -5.85 -12.70 25.82
N ALA A 307 -6.32 -12.04 24.77
CA ALA A 307 -7.14 -12.70 23.78
C ALA A 307 -6.24 -13.74 23.12
N ASP A 308 -6.52 -15.01 23.38
CA ASP A 308 -5.77 -16.12 22.78
C ASP A 308 -5.75 -15.92 21.27
N ASP A 309 -4.57 -16.04 20.68
CA ASP A 309 -4.40 -15.98 19.23
C ASP A 309 -5.38 -16.98 18.60
N ALA A 310 -6.26 -16.49 17.74
CA ALA A 310 -7.19 -17.36 17.04
C ALA A 310 -6.37 -18.32 16.16
N LEU A 311 -6.95 -19.49 15.85
CA LEU A 311 -6.33 -20.59 15.09
C LEU A 311 -5.67 -20.18 13.74
N TRP A 312 -5.89 -18.95 13.26
CA TRP A 312 -5.40 -18.40 12.00
C TRP A 312 -4.89 -16.95 12.06
N GLY A 313 -4.71 -16.37 13.26
CA GLY A 313 -4.21 -15.00 13.35
C GLY A 313 -4.29 -14.41 14.77
N SER A 314 -3.40 -13.49 15.06
CA SER A 314 -3.44 -12.77 16.33
C SER A 314 -4.67 -11.86 16.38
N VAL A 315 -5.30 -11.76 17.56
CA VAL A 315 -6.45 -10.87 17.79
C VAL A 315 -6.07 -9.40 17.59
N GLN A 316 -4.78 -9.06 17.70
CA GLN A 316 -4.25 -7.74 17.41
C GLN A 316 -4.04 -7.48 15.90
N GLY A 317 -4.03 -8.54 15.09
CA GLY A 317 -3.85 -8.50 13.65
C GLY A 317 -2.59 -7.76 13.19
N ASP A 318 -2.71 -7.11 12.03
CA ASP A 318 -1.64 -6.39 11.35
C ASP A 318 -1.08 -5.19 12.12
N GLU A 319 -1.83 -4.64 13.09
CA GLU A 319 -1.34 -3.53 13.91
C GLU A 319 -0.11 -3.94 14.74
N ALA A 320 -0.03 -5.21 15.14
CA ALA A 320 1.09 -5.76 15.89
C ALA A 320 2.37 -5.92 15.07
N SER A 321 2.21 -6.14 13.77
CA SER A 321 3.32 -6.48 12.88
C SER A 321 4.19 -5.26 12.58
N GLN A 322 5.45 -5.29 13.02
CA GLN A 322 6.41 -4.24 12.65
C GLN A 322 6.57 -4.17 11.13
N GLY A 323 6.90 -2.98 10.63
CA GLY A 323 7.20 -2.76 9.23
C GLY A 323 6.25 -1.76 8.58
N PRO A 324 6.74 -1.04 7.57
CA PRO A 324 6.00 0.03 6.92
C PRO A 324 4.81 -0.46 6.10
N ALA A 325 4.85 -1.70 5.58
CA ALA A 325 3.71 -2.29 4.89
C ALA A 325 2.45 -2.28 5.77
N TYR A 326 2.58 -2.52 7.08
CA TYR A 326 1.48 -2.57 8.04
C TYR A 326 1.03 -1.21 8.57
N ASN A 327 1.60 -0.09 8.12
CA ASN A 327 1.20 1.24 8.61
C ASN A 327 -0.28 1.57 8.32
N TYR A 328 -0.90 0.93 7.33
CA TYR A 328 -2.36 1.06 7.10
C TYR A 328 -3.18 0.65 8.33
N ALA A 329 -2.73 -0.34 9.11
CA ALA A 329 -3.42 -0.82 10.29
C ALA A 329 -3.32 0.16 11.47
N ARG A 330 -2.39 1.13 11.41
CA ARG A 330 -2.14 2.13 12.47
C ARG A 330 -2.78 3.48 12.21
N ILE A 331 -3.70 3.55 11.25
CA ILE A 331 -4.29 4.81 10.81
C ILE A 331 -5.10 5.53 11.89
N LEU A 332 -5.56 4.82 12.92
CA LEU A 332 -6.28 5.39 14.06
C LEU A 332 -5.40 5.53 15.29
N THR A 333 -4.40 4.67 15.47
CA THR A 333 -3.57 4.63 16.68
C THR A 333 -2.43 5.63 16.63
N TYR A 334 -1.78 5.79 15.48
CA TYR A 334 -0.69 6.74 15.33
C TYR A 334 -1.13 8.21 15.48
N PRO A 335 -2.22 8.67 14.83
CA PRO A 335 -2.70 10.05 15.04
C PRO A 335 -3.03 10.34 16.50
N ARG A 336 -3.61 9.36 17.23
CA ARG A 336 -3.91 9.51 18.65
C ARG A 336 -2.63 9.66 19.50
N LEU A 337 -1.63 8.82 19.26
CA LEU A 337 -0.30 8.92 19.88
C LEU A 337 0.35 10.28 19.64
N ARG A 338 0.36 10.72 18.37
CA ARG A 338 0.89 12.03 17.97
C ARG A 338 0.16 13.15 18.69
N ASP A 339 -1.17 13.17 18.64
CA ASP A 339 -1.98 14.24 19.19
C ASP A 339 -1.79 14.36 20.70
N ALA A 340 -1.68 13.24 21.43
CA ALA A 340 -1.39 13.23 22.86
C ALA A 340 -0.01 13.87 23.16
N ILE A 341 1.05 13.45 22.48
CA ILE A 341 2.40 14.01 22.72
C ILE A 341 2.46 15.49 22.34
N VAL A 342 1.90 15.87 21.19
CA VAL A 342 1.84 17.27 20.74
C VAL A 342 1.07 18.13 21.75
N GLN A 343 -0.02 17.61 22.32
CA GLN A 343 -0.81 18.31 23.34
C GLN A 343 0.02 18.54 24.61
N GLU A 344 0.76 17.53 25.09
CA GLU A 344 1.62 17.69 26.28
C GLU A 344 2.72 18.73 26.06
N PHE A 345 3.36 18.74 24.88
CA PHE A 345 4.33 19.79 24.53
C PHE A 345 3.68 21.18 24.49
N ARG A 346 2.48 21.32 23.91
CA ARG A 346 1.74 22.60 23.90
C ARG A 346 1.44 23.08 25.31
N THR A 347 0.97 22.20 26.18
CA THR A 347 0.66 22.52 27.58
C THR A 347 1.91 22.96 28.32
N LYS A 348 3.01 22.20 28.20
CA LYS A 348 4.28 22.53 28.87
C LYS A 348 4.86 23.86 28.40
N VAL A 349 4.82 24.15 27.10
CA VAL A 349 5.31 25.42 26.54
C VAL A 349 4.49 26.61 27.06
N LYS A 350 3.16 26.50 27.11
CA LYS A 350 2.28 27.55 27.68
C LYS A 350 2.58 27.80 29.16
N LEU A 351 2.72 26.73 29.95
CA LEU A 351 3.01 26.86 31.39
C LEU A 351 4.33 27.59 31.65
N LEU A 352 5.36 27.33 30.84
CA LEU A 352 6.64 28.03 30.97
C LEU A 352 6.53 29.52 30.63
N GLN A 353 5.74 29.87 29.62
CA GLN A 353 5.49 31.27 29.26
C GLN A 353 4.70 32.01 30.35
N ASP A 354 3.65 31.39 30.87
CA ASP A 354 2.84 31.97 31.94
C ASP A 354 3.66 32.17 33.22
N GLN A 355 4.64 31.29 33.48
CA GLN A 355 5.55 31.39 34.61
C GLN A 355 6.58 32.53 34.44
N GLU A 356 7.07 32.80 33.22
CA GLU A 356 7.93 33.97 32.95
C GLU A 356 7.16 35.30 33.01
N LEU A 357 5.86 35.29 32.70
CA LEU A 357 5.00 36.47 32.73
C LEU A 357 4.52 36.86 34.14
N GLN A 358 4.71 36.03 35.17
CA GLN A 358 4.39 36.43 36.55
C GLN A 358 5.41 37.46 37.07
N PRO A 359 4.99 38.71 37.36
CA PRO A 359 5.87 39.70 37.96
C PRO A 359 6.26 39.24 39.36
N CYS A 360 7.55 39.32 39.71
CA CYS A 360 7.99 39.12 41.09
C CYS A 360 7.11 39.95 42.04
N PRO A 361 6.60 39.39 43.15
CA PRO A 361 6.00 40.22 44.18
C PRO A 361 7.07 41.19 44.66
N SER A 362 6.86 42.48 44.37
CA SER A 362 7.63 43.59 44.89
C SER A 362 7.85 43.35 46.38
N SER A 363 9.12 43.28 46.78
CA SER A 363 9.53 43.06 48.16
C SER A 363 8.71 43.94 49.12
N PRO A 364 8.26 43.41 50.27
CA PRO A 364 7.56 44.23 51.25
C PRO A 364 8.49 45.38 51.70
N PRO A 365 7.96 46.60 51.91
CA PRO A 365 8.77 47.72 52.33
C PRO A 365 9.42 47.41 53.68
N HIS A 366 10.75 47.51 53.72
CA HIS A 366 11.54 47.48 54.94
C HIS A 366 10.96 48.44 56.00
N PRO A 367 10.61 47.97 57.20
CA PRO A 367 10.39 48.84 58.33
C PRO A 367 11.74 49.02 59.05
N ASN A 368 12.47 50.08 58.71
CA ASN A 368 13.64 50.51 59.49
C ASN A 368 13.58 52.03 59.68
N SER A 369 12.94 52.48 60.76
CA SER A 369 13.40 53.66 61.49
C SER A 369 13.71 53.27 62.93
N ILE A 370 14.98 53.42 63.26
CA ILE A 370 15.65 53.19 64.52
C ILE A 370 15.08 54.12 65.61
N HIS A 371 14.84 53.61 66.82
CA HIS A 371 15.31 54.25 68.06
C HIS A 371 15.49 53.22 69.19
N ALA A 372 16.70 53.23 69.74
CA ALA A 372 17.15 52.44 70.86
C ALA A 372 16.63 52.99 72.20
N ALA A 373 16.34 52.11 73.16
CA ALA A 373 16.60 52.34 74.58
C ALA A 373 16.63 51.02 75.35
N ALA A 374 17.45 51.02 76.40
CA ALA A 374 17.96 49.90 77.17
C ALA A 374 16.99 49.28 78.19
N ASN A 375 17.54 48.26 78.90
CA ASN A 375 17.08 47.58 80.13
C ASN A 375 16.17 46.37 79.86
N GLY A 376 16.39 45.18 80.40
CA GLY A 376 17.23 44.71 81.50
C GLY A 376 16.49 43.51 82.14
N SER A 377 17.24 42.56 82.71
CA SER A 377 16.77 41.40 83.51
C SER A 377 16.06 40.26 82.75
N ALA A 378 16.71 39.10 82.57
CA ALA A 378 16.85 38.00 83.54
C ALA A 378 15.52 37.29 83.86
N SER A 379 15.37 36.02 83.44
CA SER A 379 15.03 34.88 84.31
C SER A 379 14.69 33.60 83.52
N SER A 380 15.33 32.49 83.90
CA SER A 380 14.86 31.09 83.98
C SER A 380 14.22 30.35 82.78
N ARG A 381 15.04 29.49 82.14
CA ARG A 381 14.98 28.00 81.99
C ARG A 381 13.76 27.21 82.59
N PRO A 382 13.57 25.90 82.27
CA PRO A 382 12.80 25.29 81.16
C PRO A 382 11.78 24.21 81.67
N GLN A 383 11.33 23.26 80.80
CA GLN A 383 10.52 22.02 81.01
C GLN A 383 9.00 22.18 80.79
N SER A 384 8.23 21.21 80.30
CA SER A 384 8.43 19.85 79.74
C SER A 384 7.08 19.36 79.20
N MET A 385 7.13 18.36 78.32
CA MET A 385 6.08 17.40 77.94
C MET A 385 4.84 17.25 78.82
N LEU A 386 3.68 17.08 78.16
CA LEU A 386 2.70 16.05 78.52
C LEU A 386 1.81 15.66 77.32
N THR A 387 1.86 14.37 77.04
CA THR A 387 0.97 13.50 76.25
C THR A 387 -0.45 13.49 76.78
N GLU A 388 -1.46 13.41 75.91
CA GLU A 388 -2.66 12.59 76.20
C GLU A 388 -3.32 12.08 74.90
N ASN A 389 -3.41 10.76 74.83
CA ASN A 389 -4.16 9.98 73.84
C ASN A 389 -5.65 9.96 74.24
N GLN A 390 -6.55 9.99 73.27
CA GLN A 390 -7.87 9.40 73.46
C GLN A 390 -8.38 8.72 72.18
N ASP A 391 -8.39 7.38 72.25
CA ASP A 391 -9.14 6.47 71.40
C ASP A 391 -10.64 6.57 71.73
N THR A 392 -11.48 6.62 70.70
CA THR A 392 -12.84 6.07 70.76
C THR A 392 -13.24 5.54 69.38
N ASP A 393 -13.42 4.23 69.31
CA ASP A 393 -14.01 3.45 68.21
C ASP A 393 -15.55 3.33 68.42
N PRO A 394 -16.33 2.59 67.60
CA PRO A 394 -17.12 3.06 66.47
C PRO A 394 -18.65 2.88 66.69
N ARG A 395 -19.42 3.32 65.69
CA ARG A 395 -20.88 3.16 65.48
C ARG A 395 -21.73 4.32 65.97
N ASP A 396 -22.09 5.21 65.04
CA ASP A 396 -23.51 5.45 64.82
C ASP A 396 -23.79 5.78 63.36
N MET A 397 -24.85 5.17 62.84
CA MET A 397 -25.28 5.24 61.45
C MET A 397 -26.21 6.43 61.22
N ASN A 398 -25.94 7.11 60.11
CA ASN A 398 -26.90 7.68 59.15
C ASN A 398 -27.66 8.98 59.47
N GLN A 399 -27.56 9.86 58.45
CA GLN A 399 -28.52 10.85 57.98
C GLN A 399 -28.68 12.15 58.78
N VAL A 400 -27.95 13.18 58.35
CA VAL A 400 -28.56 14.39 57.75
C VAL A 400 -27.62 14.92 56.66
N GLU A 401 -28.10 14.98 55.42
CA GLU A 401 -27.48 15.62 54.27
C GLU A 401 -27.38 17.14 54.46
N ALA A 402 -26.30 17.75 53.94
CA ALA A 402 -26.38 18.80 52.91
C ALA A 402 -25.15 19.74 52.95
N ASN A 403 -24.51 19.89 51.79
CA ASN A 403 -23.72 21.05 51.38
C ASN A 403 -22.37 21.29 52.09
N LEU A 404 -21.32 20.60 51.64
CA LEU A 404 -20.03 21.26 51.39
C LEU A 404 -19.23 20.47 50.34
N GLY A 405 -18.85 21.16 49.27
CA GLY A 405 -18.38 20.59 48.01
C GLY A 405 -17.25 19.58 48.14
N THR A 406 -17.51 18.36 47.68
CA THR A 406 -16.51 17.42 47.22
C THR A 406 -15.73 18.07 46.06
N PRO A 407 -14.38 18.06 46.07
CA PRO A 407 -13.62 18.43 44.89
C PRO A 407 -14.04 17.51 43.73
N PRO A 408 -14.01 17.99 42.48
CA PRO A 408 -14.39 17.16 41.34
C PRO A 408 -13.53 15.91 41.35
N ASP A 409 -14.20 14.78 41.50
CA ASP A 409 -13.68 13.45 41.23
C ASP A 409 -13.16 13.47 39.80
N VAL A 410 -11.85 13.66 39.64
CA VAL A 410 -11.15 13.54 38.37
C VAL A 410 -11.17 12.05 38.05
N THR A 411 -12.28 11.60 37.49
CA THR A 411 -12.34 10.33 36.80
C THR A 411 -11.18 10.33 35.81
N HIS A 412 -10.21 9.46 36.08
CA HIS A 412 -9.06 9.25 35.23
C HIS A 412 -9.59 8.87 33.83
N GLU A 413 -9.67 9.84 32.92
CA GLU A 413 -9.89 9.58 31.50
C GLU A 413 -8.73 8.71 31.01
N VAL A 414 -8.96 7.41 31.01
CA VAL A 414 -8.05 6.43 30.43
C VAL A 414 -7.89 6.83 28.97
N TYR A 415 -6.67 7.18 28.55
CA TYR A 415 -6.38 7.46 27.15
C TYR A 415 -6.66 6.19 26.35
N LEU A 416 -7.77 6.21 25.63
CA LEU A 416 -8.09 5.17 24.66
C LEU A 416 -6.99 5.15 23.58
N PRO A 417 -6.43 3.96 23.29
CA PRO A 417 -5.34 3.85 22.32
C PRO A 417 -5.81 4.07 20.88
N TYR A 418 -7.12 3.98 20.64
CA TYR A 418 -7.75 4.24 19.35
C TYR A 418 -8.50 5.57 19.41
N MET A 419 -8.51 6.29 18.29
CA MET A 419 -9.45 7.40 18.10
C MET A 419 -10.88 6.89 18.26
N THR A 420 -11.69 7.61 19.03
CA THR A 420 -13.12 7.35 19.11
C THR A 420 -13.81 7.77 17.82
N TRP A 421 -15.05 7.32 17.61
CA TRP A 421 -15.79 7.73 16.41
C TRP A 421 -16.10 9.22 16.37
N GLU A 422 -16.19 9.84 17.55
CA GLU A 422 -16.34 11.29 17.69
C GLU A 422 -15.06 12.02 17.28
N ASP A 423 -13.89 11.53 17.71
CA ASP A 423 -12.58 12.05 17.29
C ASP A 423 -12.41 11.99 15.77
N VAL A 424 -12.79 10.86 15.16
CA VAL A 424 -12.70 10.67 13.71
C VAL A 424 -13.57 11.68 12.95
N LYS A 425 -14.80 11.91 13.42
CA LYS A 425 -15.70 12.89 12.78
C LYS A 425 -15.23 14.32 12.99
N ALA A 426 -14.71 14.65 14.16
CA ALA A 426 -14.27 16.00 14.51
C ALA A 426 -12.91 16.36 13.84
N ASN A 427 -12.04 15.38 13.59
CA ASN A 427 -10.69 15.63 13.10
C ASN A 427 -10.67 15.82 11.57
N SER A 428 -10.86 17.07 11.13
CA SER A 428 -10.81 17.46 9.70
C SER A 428 -9.48 17.12 9.02
N LEU A 429 -8.38 17.16 9.78
CA LEU A 429 -7.03 16.89 9.29
C LEU A 429 -6.84 15.39 9.00
N TRP A 430 -7.27 14.53 9.92
CA TRP A 430 -7.30 13.09 9.71
C TRP A 430 -8.16 12.72 8.49
N ASN A 431 -9.38 13.27 8.39
CA ASN A 431 -10.28 13.01 7.27
C ASN A 431 -9.65 13.43 5.93
N ARG A 432 -9.03 14.61 5.87
CA ARG A 432 -8.32 15.07 4.67
C ARG A 432 -7.19 14.12 4.29
N ASN A 433 -6.36 13.71 5.24
CA ASN A 433 -5.23 12.83 4.99
C ASN A 433 -5.70 11.44 4.54
N PHE A 434 -6.72 10.88 5.20
CA PHE A 434 -7.34 9.61 4.84
C PHE A 434 -7.89 9.64 3.41
N MET A 435 -8.67 10.67 3.07
CA MET A 435 -9.25 10.82 1.73
C MET A 435 -8.17 11.03 0.67
N THR A 436 -7.14 11.81 0.97
CA THR A 436 -6.02 12.06 0.05
C THR A 436 -5.21 10.79 -0.21
N ALA A 437 -4.89 10.02 0.84
CA ALA A 437 -4.18 8.75 0.70
C ALA A 437 -4.98 7.73 -0.12
N ASN A 438 -6.29 7.62 0.11
CA ASN A 438 -7.17 6.76 -0.68
C ASN A 438 -7.26 7.22 -2.15
N ALA A 439 -7.44 8.53 -2.39
CA ALA A 439 -7.52 9.07 -3.74
C ALA A 439 -6.25 8.76 -4.54
N ILE A 440 -5.07 8.97 -3.96
CA ILE A 440 -3.79 8.64 -4.60
C ILE A 440 -3.66 7.14 -4.84
N ALA A 441 -4.03 6.30 -3.87
CA ALA A 441 -3.98 4.85 -4.01
C ALA A 441 -4.88 4.33 -5.15
N VAL A 442 -6.10 4.87 -5.26
CA VAL A 442 -7.04 4.56 -6.34
C VAL A 442 -6.50 5.04 -7.68
N VAL A 443 -5.97 6.27 -7.75
CA VAL A 443 -5.40 6.83 -8.99
C VAL A 443 -4.20 6.01 -9.47
N LEU A 444 -3.30 5.60 -8.58
CA LEU A 444 -2.15 4.78 -8.97
C LEU A 444 -2.58 3.38 -9.42
N GLN A 445 -3.50 2.74 -8.67
CA GLN A 445 -4.06 1.44 -9.04
C GLN A 445 -4.72 1.51 -10.42
N TRP A 446 -5.67 2.42 -10.62
CA TRP A 446 -6.40 2.58 -11.89
C TRP A 446 -5.51 3.06 -13.03
N GLY A 447 -4.56 3.95 -12.75
CA GLY A 447 -3.61 4.42 -13.75
C GLY A 447 -2.83 3.26 -14.36
N ILE A 448 -2.62 2.18 -13.62
CA ILE A 448 -1.74 1.08 -14.04
C ILE A 448 -2.55 -0.13 -14.49
N THR A 449 -3.51 -0.59 -13.69
CA THR A 449 -4.41 -1.66 -14.11
C THR A 449 -5.33 -1.22 -15.24
N GLY A 450 -5.84 0.02 -15.20
CA GLY A 450 -6.66 0.58 -16.27
C GLY A 450 -5.88 0.73 -17.56
N SER A 451 -4.63 1.23 -17.52
CA SER A 451 -3.78 1.29 -18.71
C SER A 451 -3.50 -0.10 -19.29
N ALA A 452 -3.20 -1.09 -18.44
CA ALA A 452 -3.00 -2.48 -18.88
C ALA A 452 -4.28 -3.07 -19.52
N ILE A 453 -5.45 -2.80 -18.93
CA ILE A 453 -6.76 -3.21 -19.48
C ILE A 453 -7.00 -2.54 -20.84
N VAL A 454 -6.76 -1.23 -20.96
CA VAL A 454 -6.94 -0.48 -22.22
C VAL A 454 -6.00 -1.00 -23.30
N ILE A 455 -4.72 -1.24 -22.99
CA ILE A 455 -3.75 -1.83 -23.93
C ILE A 455 -4.26 -3.20 -24.40
N SER A 456 -4.68 -4.05 -23.47
CA SER A 456 -5.19 -5.39 -23.79
C SER A 456 -6.46 -5.34 -24.64
N TYR A 457 -7.37 -4.43 -24.32
CA TYR A 457 -8.64 -4.25 -25.03
C TYR A 457 -8.48 -3.69 -26.44
N LEU A 458 -7.70 -2.61 -26.60
CA LEU A 458 -7.46 -1.97 -27.90
C LEU A 458 -6.73 -2.92 -28.86
N THR A 459 -5.87 -3.79 -28.34
CA THR A 459 -5.19 -4.79 -29.18
C THR A 459 -6.20 -5.78 -29.77
N GLU A 460 -7.17 -6.26 -28.98
CA GLU A 460 -8.18 -7.19 -29.48
C GLU A 460 -9.12 -6.52 -30.50
N ILE A 461 -9.45 -5.23 -30.32
CA ILE A 461 -10.27 -4.49 -31.30
C ILE A 461 -9.50 -4.29 -32.60
N GLN A 462 -8.25 -3.85 -32.55
CA GLN A 462 -7.44 -3.64 -33.75
C GLN A 462 -7.28 -4.93 -34.56
N ARG A 463 -7.19 -6.08 -33.88
CA ARG A 463 -7.26 -7.39 -34.53
C ARG A 463 -8.57 -7.59 -35.29
N GLN A 464 -9.73 -7.25 -34.71
CA GLN A 464 -11.03 -7.38 -35.39
C GLN A 464 -11.16 -6.44 -36.58
N ASP A 465 -10.64 -5.22 -36.49
CA ASP A 465 -10.71 -4.23 -37.58
C ASP A 465 -9.69 -4.52 -38.70
N GLN A 466 -8.49 -5.03 -38.39
CA GLN A 466 -7.53 -5.46 -39.40
C GLN A 466 -8.05 -6.68 -40.18
N VAL A 467 -8.65 -7.64 -39.48
CA VAL A 467 -9.38 -8.76 -40.10
C VAL A 467 -10.49 -8.24 -41.01
N ARG A 468 -11.23 -7.22 -40.58
CA ARG A 468 -12.29 -6.59 -41.38
C ARG A 468 -11.72 -5.88 -42.61
N HIS A 469 -10.58 -5.19 -42.49
CA HIS A 469 -9.95 -4.47 -43.58
C HIS A 469 -9.34 -5.39 -44.65
N GLU A 470 -8.62 -6.45 -44.26
CA GLU A 470 -8.14 -7.47 -45.20
C GLU A 470 -9.31 -8.15 -45.93
N GLN A 471 -10.42 -8.42 -45.22
CA GLN A 471 -11.64 -8.91 -45.86
C GLN A 471 -12.29 -7.89 -46.80
N THR A 472 -12.10 -6.58 -46.58
CA THR A 472 -12.67 -5.54 -47.43
C THR A 472 -11.81 -5.28 -48.67
N GLU A 473 -10.47 -5.32 -48.56
CA GLU A 473 -9.56 -5.20 -49.71
C GLU A 473 -9.65 -6.40 -50.65
N HIS A 474 -9.80 -7.62 -50.13
CA HIS A 474 -10.08 -8.80 -50.97
C HIS A 474 -11.45 -8.72 -51.66
N VAL A 475 -12.42 -8.00 -51.08
CA VAL A 475 -13.74 -7.74 -51.69
C VAL A 475 -13.66 -6.63 -52.75
N TYR A 476 -12.79 -5.62 -52.59
CA TYR A 476 -12.58 -4.60 -53.62
C TYR A 476 -11.89 -5.12 -54.89
N HIS A 477 -11.11 -6.20 -54.78
CA HIS A 477 -10.58 -6.89 -55.97
C HIS A 477 -11.59 -7.84 -56.63
N SER A 478 -12.74 -8.13 -55.98
CA SER A 478 -13.75 -9.07 -56.47
C SER A 478 -15.11 -8.47 -56.82
N ASP A 479 -15.37 -7.19 -56.54
CA ASP A 479 -16.71 -6.61 -56.71
C ASP A 479 -16.77 -5.52 -57.80
N ILE A 480 -16.72 -5.98 -59.06
CA ILE A 480 -17.80 -5.58 -59.97
C ILE A 480 -19.03 -6.37 -59.49
N LEU A 481 -20.03 -5.66 -58.95
CA LEU A 481 -21.37 -6.09 -58.49
C LEU A 481 -21.57 -6.38 -56.99
N ALA A 482 -21.71 -5.28 -56.24
CA ALA A 482 -22.96 -4.86 -55.60
C ALA A 482 -23.69 -5.76 -54.56
N ILE A 483 -23.71 -5.23 -53.32
CA ILE A 483 -24.91 -4.81 -52.54
C ILE A 483 -25.44 -5.71 -51.38
N TYR A 484 -25.47 -5.04 -50.21
CA TYR A 484 -26.28 -5.13 -48.97
C TYR A 484 -25.95 -6.05 -47.76
N ARG A 485 -25.57 -5.30 -46.71
CA ARG A 485 -25.59 -5.38 -45.23
C ARG A 485 -26.62 -6.26 -44.48
N SER A 486 -26.21 -6.54 -43.23
CA SER A 486 -26.90 -7.13 -42.05
C SER A 486 -26.81 -8.66 -42.00
N SER A 487 -26.19 -9.29 -41.01
CA SER A 487 -26.55 -9.27 -39.58
C SER A 487 -25.36 -9.77 -38.76
N GLY A 488 -25.10 -9.18 -37.59
CA GLY A 488 -24.06 -9.64 -36.68
C GLY A 488 -24.44 -10.98 -36.04
N LEU A 489 -23.57 -11.98 -36.14
CA LEU A 489 -23.55 -13.23 -35.35
C LEU A 489 -22.37 -14.12 -35.83
N VAL A 490 -21.12 -13.70 -35.62
CA VAL A 490 -19.97 -14.61 -35.69
C VAL A 490 -18.95 -14.23 -34.62
N ASP A 491 -18.68 -15.17 -33.73
CA ASP A 491 -17.70 -15.07 -32.64
C ASP A 491 -16.30 -15.39 -33.20
N SER A 492 -15.36 -14.47 -33.06
CA SER A 492 -14.12 -14.37 -33.86
C SER A 492 -12.98 -15.32 -33.46
N GLN A 493 -13.24 -16.37 -32.67
CA GLN A 493 -12.17 -17.21 -32.11
C GLN A 493 -11.83 -18.49 -32.89
N CYS A 494 -12.60 -18.94 -33.88
CA CYS A 494 -12.32 -20.24 -34.54
C CYS A 494 -11.60 -20.20 -35.91
N LEU A 495 -11.40 -19.07 -36.62
CA LEU A 495 -10.70 -19.09 -37.93
C LEU A 495 -10.04 -17.73 -38.27
N HIS A 496 -8.72 -17.69 -38.41
CA HIS A 496 -8.02 -16.73 -39.29
C HIS A 496 -6.53 -17.11 -39.44
N GLU A 497 -6.17 -17.78 -40.53
CA GLU A 497 -4.88 -17.70 -41.26
C GLU A 497 -4.87 -18.74 -42.38
N SER A 498 -5.32 -18.34 -43.59
CA SER A 498 -4.92 -18.95 -44.88
C SER A 498 -5.75 -18.33 -46.00
N ALA A 499 -5.34 -17.16 -46.47
CA ALA A 499 -5.76 -16.65 -47.78
C ALA A 499 -4.64 -15.84 -48.43
N VAL A 500 -3.39 -16.33 -48.38
CA VAL A 500 -2.30 -15.83 -49.24
C VAL A 500 -1.41 -17.01 -49.58
N ASN A 501 -1.68 -17.68 -50.71
CA ASN A 501 -0.71 -18.39 -51.56
C ASN A 501 -1.38 -19.47 -52.42
N SER A 502 -2.05 -19.06 -53.50
CA SER A 502 -2.28 -19.94 -54.66
C SER A 502 -2.73 -19.15 -55.89
N LEU A 503 -1.78 -18.53 -56.59
CA LEU A 503 -1.94 -18.24 -58.01
C LEU A 503 -0.75 -18.83 -58.77
N PRO A 504 -0.98 -19.62 -59.84
CA PRO A 504 0.10 -20.17 -60.65
C PRO A 504 0.71 -19.04 -61.50
N ARG A 505 2.04 -18.86 -61.39
CA ARG A 505 2.82 -18.12 -62.40
C ARG A 505 2.91 -18.99 -63.66
N SER A 506 2.00 -18.79 -64.61
CA SER A 506 2.20 -19.19 -66.00
C SER A 506 2.36 -17.94 -66.88
N THR A 507 3.60 -17.74 -67.33
CA THR A 507 4.03 -17.23 -68.65
C THR A 507 3.12 -16.26 -69.41
N LEU A 508 3.58 -15.00 -69.53
CA LEU A 508 3.37 -14.14 -70.72
C LEU A 508 4.41 -13.01 -70.69
N PHE A 509 5.51 -13.20 -71.41
CA PHE A 509 6.32 -12.13 -71.98
C PHE A 509 6.58 -12.49 -73.44
N GLY A 510 5.83 -11.81 -74.30
CA GLY A 510 6.12 -11.41 -75.66
C GLY A 510 5.63 -9.99 -75.78
#